data_AF-A0A1L6FFM6-F1
#
_entry.id   AF-A0A1L6FFM6-F1
#
_cell.length_a   1.000
_cell.length_b   1.000
_cell.length_c   1.000
_cell.angle_alpha   90.00
_cell.angle_beta   90.00
_cell.angle_gamma   90.00
#
_symmetry.space_group_name_H-M   'P 1'
#
loop_
_entity.id
_entity.type
_entity.pdbx_description
1 polymer ?
#
loop_
_entity_poly.entity_id
_entity_poly.type
_entity_poly.pdbx_seq_one_letter_code
_entity_poly.pdbx_strand_id
1 'polypeptide(L)'
;MYEKGRSFVMAGGLVKAYEGHRFVYLHLLCQGLECIGKALLLAHDYGKYEPILRKDFGHDLEVLVAEVDRNAGGPFLSSQSTSELKLLNAYYKRHMLRYGDAGDFNKESLQVCADHLHSDLVNCLTELNEIFATEKGDA
;
A
#
# COMPACT_ATOMS: atom_id res chain seq x y z
N MET A 1 -10.78 6.86 -2.95
CA MET A 1 -10.01 5.73 -2.35
C MET A 1 -8.80 6.22 -1.56
N TYR A 2 -8.18 7.32 -2.00
CA TYR A 2 -7.03 7.95 -1.36
C TYR A 2 -7.19 8.14 0.17
N GLU A 3 -8.25 8.81 0.63
CA GLU A 3 -8.46 9.06 2.07
C GLU A 3 -8.48 7.80 2.94
N LYS A 4 -9.02 6.69 2.42
CA LYS A 4 -8.99 5.39 3.10
C LYS A 4 -7.55 4.88 3.18
N GLY A 5 -6.82 4.96 2.07
CA GLY A 5 -5.42 4.56 2.00
C GLY A 5 -4.53 5.35 2.94
N ARG A 6 -4.63 6.67 2.92
CA ARG A 6 -3.98 7.58 3.88
C ARG A 6 -4.30 7.19 5.32
N SER A 7 -5.57 6.97 5.63
CA SER A 7 -6.00 6.56 6.98
C SER A 7 -5.37 5.22 7.40
N PHE A 8 -5.26 4.25 6.50
CA PHE A 8 -4.60 2.97 6.79
C PHE A 8 -3.10 3.12 7.04
N VAL A 9 -2.39 3.93 6.24
CA VAL A 9 -0.96 4.21 6.46
C VAL A 9 -0.75 4.83 7.84
N MET A 10 -1.54 5.86 8.19
CA MET A 10 -1.43 6.53 9.49
C MET A 10 -1.79 5.59 10.66
N ALA A 11 -2.84 4.80 10.51
CA ALA A 11 -3.22 3.81 11.53
C ALA A 11 -2.13 2.74 11.72
N GLY A 12 -1.51 2.27 10.63
CA GLY A 12 -0.36 1.38 10.68
C GLY A 12 0.80 2.00 11.46
N GLY A 13 1.15 3.25 11.17
CA GLY A 13 2.18 3.98 11.91
C GLY A 13 1.91 4.06 13.41
N LEU A 14 0.66 4.31 13.82
CA LEU A 14 0.26 4.29 15.23
C LEU A 14 0.39 2.89 15.86
N VAL A 15 -0.08 1.84 15.18
CA VAL A 15 0.07 0.46 15.66
C VAL A 15 1.55 0.15 15.90
N LYS A 16 2.44 0.53 14.97
CA LYS A 16 3.89 0.36 15.14
C LYS A 16 4.44 1.17 16.32
N ALA A 17 4.05 2.43 16.46
CA ALA A 17 4.54 3.34 17.50
C ALA A 17 4.18 2.88 18.92
N TYR A 18 3.05 2.21 19.09
CA TYR A 18 2.59 1.66 20.37
C TYR A 18 2.91 0.17 20.54
N GLU A 19 3.89 -0.35 19.80
CA GLU A 19 4.34 -1.76 19.88
C GLU A 19 3.20 -2.78 19.68
N GLY A 20 2.19 -2.39 18.90
CA GLY A 20 1.07 -3.25 18.55
C GLY A 20 1.49 -4.42 17.67
N HIS A 21 0.55 -5.33 17.43
CA HIS A 21 0.84 -6.57 16.71
C HIS A 21 1.39 -6.29 15.30
N ARG A 22 2.61 -6.78 15.03
CA ARG A 22 3.34 -6.46 13.80
C ARG A 22 2.57 -6.79 12.52
N PHE A 23 1.90 -7.94 12.46
CA PHE A 23 1.12 -8.29 11.26
C PHE A 23 -0.07 -7.37 11.03
N VAL A 24 -0.64 -6.78 12.08
CA VAL A 24 -1.70 -5.77 11.94
C VAL A 24 -1.10 -4.52 11.30
N TYR A 25 0.05 -4.05 11.77
CA TYR A 25 0.77 -2.94 11.13
C TYR A 25 1.05 -3.22 9.64
N LEU A 26 1.64 -4.37 9.34
CA LEU A 26 1.98 -4.75 7.96
C LEU A 26 0.74 -4.87 7.06
N HIS A 27 -0.36 -5.41 7.59
CA HIS A 27 -1.62 -5.51 6.88
C HIS A 27 -2.20 -4.13 6.54
N LEU A 28 -2.23 -3.23 7.53
CA LEU A 28 -2.71 -1.86 7.33
C LEU A 28 -1.86 -1.14 6.29
N LEU A 29 -0.54 -1.32 6.32
CA LEU A 29 0.35 -0.71 5.34
C LEU A 29 0.07 -1.22 3.90
N CYS A 30 -0.16 -2.52 3.74
CA CYS A 30 -0.57 -3.11 2.45
C CYS A 30 -1.90 -2.53 1.95
N GLN A 31 -2.91 -2.44 2.83
CA GLN A 31 -4.20 -1.84 2.48
C GLN A 31 -4.07 -0.35 2.12
N GLY A 32 -3.18 0.35 2.82
CA GLY A 32 -2.82 1.73 2.56
C GLY A 32 -2.27 1.91 1.15
N LEU A 33 -1.18 1.19 0.83
CA LEU A 33 -0.58 1.18 -0.50
C LEU A 33 -1.58 0.79 -1.59
N GLU A 34 -2.37 -0.25 -1.36
CA GLU A 34 -3.36 -0.71 -2.34
C GLU A 34 -4.39 0.39 -2.64
N CYS A 35 -4.93 1.03 -1.60
CA CYS A 35 -5.91 2.10 -1.78
C CYS A 35 -5.32 3.34 -2.46
N ILE A 36 -4.08 3.70 -2.12
CA ILE A 36 -3.37 4.84 -2.71
C ILE A 36 -3.06 4.57 -4.20
N GLY A 37 -2.44 3.43 -4.51
CA GLY A 37 -2.11 3.07 -5.89
C GLY A 37 -3.36 2.99 -6.77
N LYS A 38 -4.45 2.39 -6.28
CA LYS A 38 -5.72 2.37 -7.02
C LYS A 38 -6.32 3.76 -7.20
N ALA A 39 -6.19 4.64 -6.21
CA ALA A 39 -6.63 6.04 -6.35
C ALA A 39 -5.84 6.78 -7.43
N LEU A 40 -4.51 6.59 -7.48
CA LEU A 40 -3.64 7.16 -8.50
C LEU A 40 -4.01 6.68 -9.91
N LEU A 41 -4.24 5.38 -10.08
CA LEU A 41 -4.69 4.84 -11.36
C LEU A 41 -6.05 5.43 -11.77
N LEU A 42 -7.03 5.48 -10.87
CA LEU A 42 -8.34 6.07 -11.17
C LEU A 42 -8.27 7.57 -11.52
N ALA A 43 -7.41 8.32 -10.82
CA ALA A 43 -7.20 9.74 -11.12
C ALA A 43 -6.56 9.95 -12.50
N HIS A 44 -5.69 9.02 -12.92
CA HIS A 44 -5.09 9.06 -14.24
C HIS A 44 -6.09 8.71 -15.35
N ASP A 45 -6.85 7.62 -15.22
CA ASP A 45 -7.85 7.21 -16.22
C ASP A 45 -8.96 6.34 -15.60
N TYR A 46 -10.02 6.99 -15.11
CA TYR A 46 -11.12 6.30 -14.46
C TYR A 46 -11.77 5.22 -15.34
N GLY A 47 -12.03 5.54 -16.61
CA GLY A 47 -12.73 4.64 -17.54
C GLY A 47 -11.93 3.37 -17.85
N LYS A 48 -10.60 3.48 -17.92
CA LYS A 48 -9.72 2.33 -18.09
C LYS A 48 -9.65 1.48 -16.82
N TYR A 49 -9.46 2.10 -15.65
CA TYR A 49 -9.05 1.37 -14.46
C TYR A 49 -10.21 0.84 -13.61
N GLU A 50 -11.33 1.55 -13.51
CA GLU A 50 -12.52 1.12 -12.73
C GLU A 50 -12.88 -0.37 -12.95
N PRO A 51 -13.00 -0.88 -14.19
CA PRO A 51 -13.43 -2.27 -14.41
C PRO A 51 -12.37 -3.31 -14.02
N ILE A 52 -11.10 -2.94 -13.93
CA ILE A 52 -9.98 -3.87 -13.71
C ILE A 52 -9.37 -3.80 -12.31
N LEU A 53 -9.69 -2.77 -11.52
CA LEU A 53 -9.12 -2.54 -10.18
C LEU A 53 -9.18 -3.75 -9.25
N ARG A 54 -10.32 -4.43 -9.21
CA ARG A 54 -10.52 -5.57 -8.30
C ARG A 54 -9.85 -6.84 -8.82
N LYS A 55 -9.87 -7.04 -10.13
CA LYS A 55 -9.44 -8.27 -10.79
C LYS A 55 -7.92 -8.32 -10.93
N ASP A 56 -7.34 -7.24 -11.41
CA ASP A 56 -5.94 -7.22 -11.86
C ASP A 56 -5.01 -6.64 -10.79
N PHE A 57 -5.55 -5.84 -9.85
CA PHE A 57 -4.79 -5.17 -8.80
C PHE A 57 -5.30 -5.49 -7.38
N GLY A 58 -6.07 -6.57 -7.22
CA GLY A 58 -6.55 -7.04 -5.92
C GLY A 58 -5.49 -7.86 -5.21
N HIS A 59 -5.00 -7.39 -4.07
CA HIS A 59 -4.01 -8.06 -3.22
C HIS A 59 -2.63 -8.30 -3.84
N ASP A 60 -2.39 -7.91 -5.09
CA ASP A 60 -1.08 -7.97 -5.74
C ASP A 60 -0.45 -6.57 -5.85
N LEU A 61 0.38 -6.24 -4.88
CA LEU A 61 0.95 -4.90 -4.74
C LEU A 61 2.09 -4.65 -5.73
N GLU A 62 2.80 -5.69 -6.15
CA GLU A 62 3.88 -5.56 -7.15
C GLU A 62 3.31 -5.15 -8.51
N VAL A 63 2.22 -5.82 -8.93
CA VAL A 63 1.53 -5.49 -10.19
C VAL A 63 0.94 -4.09 -10.12
N LEU A 64 0.36 -3.72 -8.98
CA LEU A 64 -0.19 -2.37 -8.78
C LEU A 64 0.89 -1.28 -8.87
N VAL A 65 2.00 -1.43 -8.14
CA VAL A 65 3.08 -0.43 -8.15
C VAL A 65 3.72 -0.32 -9.53
N ALA A 66 3.95 -1.45 -10.22
CA ALA A 66 4.48 -1.43 -11.58
C ALA A 66 3.56 -0.69 -12.58
N GLU A 67 2.23 -0.79 -12.39
CA GLU A 67 1.29 -0.01 -13.20
C GLU A 67 1.35 1.47 -12.83
N VAL A 68 1.39 1.81 -11.54
CA VAL A 68 1.52 3.22 -11.09
C VAL A 68 2.78 3.84 -11.66
N ASP A 69 3.93 3.17 -11.57
CA ASP A 69 5.21 3.64 -12.11
C ASP A 69 5.14 3.94 -13.61
N ARG A 70 4.46 3.05 -14.36
CA ARG A 70 4.28 3.22 -15.81
C ARG A 70 3.48 4.47 -16.15
N ASN A 71 2.46 4.81 -15.36
CA ASN A 71 1.62 5.98 -15.60
C ASN A 71 2.26 7.27 -15.07
N ALA A 72 3.05 7.19 -13.98
CA ALA A 72 3.76 8.32 -13.40
C ALA A 72 5.04 8.70 -14.17
N GLY A 73 5.56 7.81 -15.02
CA GLY A 73 6.80 8.04 -15.77
C GLY A 73 8.07 7.92 -14.92
N GLY A 74 7.97 7.30 -13.74
CA GLY A 74 9.07 7.18 -12.78
C GLY A 74 8.69 6.26 -11.61
N PRO A 75 9.68 5.86 -10.78
CA PRO A 75 9.45 4.95 -9.67
C PRO A 75 8.65 5.63 -8.54
N PHE A 76 7.55 5.02 -8.13
CA PHE A 76 6.72 5.45 -7.02
C PHE A 76 7.36 5.13 -5.66
N LEU A 77 8.14 4.06 -5.58
CA LEU A 77 8.83 3.61 -4.36
C LEU A 77 10.35 3.60 -4.58
N SER A 78 11.09 3.82 -3.50
CA SER A 78 12.54 3.61 -3.51
C SER A 78 12.91 2.14 -3.75
N SER A 79 14.18 1.87 -4.07
CA SER A 79 14.67 0.51 -4.29
C SER A 79 14.63 -0.34 -3.01
N GLN A 80 14.84 0.27 -1.83
CA GLN A 80 14.69 -0.38 -0.53
C GLN A 80 13.23 -0.78 -0.29
N SER A 81 12.30 0.16 -0.47
CA SER A 81 10.86 -0.09 -0.33
C SER A 81 10.34 -1.12 -1.30
N THR A 82 10.85 -1.13 -2.53
CA THR A 82 10.52 -2.15 -3.53
C THR A 82 10.97 -3.55 -3.08
N SER A 83 12.12 -3.64 -2.42
CA SER A 83 12.63 -4.91 -1.89
C SER A 83 11.79 -5.41 -0.71
N GLU A 84 11.43 -4.52 0.21
CA GLU A 84 10.50 -4.84 1.31
C GLU A 84 9.12 -5.25 0.77
N LEU A 85 8.62 -4.53 -0.24
CA LEU A 85 7.34 -4.80 -0.87
C LEU A 85 7.26 -6.21 -1.44
N LYS A 86 8.30 -6.69 -2.12
CA LYS A 86 8.32 -8.05 -2.70
C LYS A 86 8.09 -9.12 -1.64
N LEU A 87 8.80 -9.01 -0.52
CA LEU A 87 8.64 -9.94 0.60
C LEU A 87 7.23 -9.82 1.20
N LEU A 88 6.78 -8.59 1.44
CA LEU A 88 5.49 -8.32 2.06
C LEU A 88 4.30 -8.75 1.18
N ASN A 89 4.40 -8.57 -0.14
CA ASN A 89 3.39 -8.95 -1.12
C ASN A 89 3.08 -10.45 -1.08
N ALA A 90 4.09 -11.29 -0.87
CA ALA A 90 3.91 -12.74 -0.73
C ALA A 90 2.99 -13.11 0.45
N TYR A 91 3.12 -12.41 1.58
CA TYR A 91 2.26 -12.61 2.75
C TYR A 91 0.86 -12.01 2.54
N TYR A 92 0.79 -10.83 1.93
CA TYR A 92 -0.47 -10.13 1.69
C TYR A 92 -1.37 -10.87 0.69
N LYS A 93 -0.82 -11.34 -0.43
CA LYS A 93 -1.54 -12.14 -1.45
C LYS A 93 -2.16 -13.41 -0.90
N ARG A 94 -1.51 -14.01 0.11
CA ARG A 94 -1.97 -15.25 0.77
C ARG A 94 -2.85 -14.98 1.99
N HIS A 95 -3.16 -13.72 2.28
CA HIS A 95 -3.92 -13.29 3.47
C HIS A 95 -3.30 -13.69 4.82
N MET A 96 -2.00 -14.00 4.85
CA MET A 96 -1.27 -14.43 6.05
C MET A 96 -1.10 -13.34 7.09
N LEU A 97 -1.33 -12.07 6.72
CA LEU A 97 -1.26 -10.94 7.66
C LEU A 97 -2.57 -10.73 8.44
N ARG A 98 -3.65 -11.42 8.06
CA ARG A 98 -5.01 -11.19 8.61
C ARG A 98 -5.56 -12.40 9.36
N TYR A 99 -5.30 -13.60 8.87
CA TYR A 99 -5.77 -14.83 9.50
C TYR A 99 -4.63 -15.48 10.26
N GLY A 100 -4.96 -16.06 11.41
CA GLY A 100 -4.04 -16.95 12.10
C GLY A 100 -3.67 -18.10 11.18
N ASP A 101 -2.40 -18.20 10.78
CA ASP A 101 -1.91 -19.24 9.87
C ASP A 101 -0.62 -19.84 10.43
N ALA A 102 -0.20 -20.99 9.91
CA ALA A 102 1.06 -21.65 10.28
C ALA A 102 2.28 -20.70 10.16
N GLY A 103 2.17 -19.67 9.31
CA GLY A 103 3.17 -18.60 9.16
C GLY A 103 3.39 -17.73 10.41
N ASP A 104 2.41 -17.61 11.31
CA ASP A 104 2.57 -16.90 12.59
C ASP A 104 3.64 -17.54 13.49
N PHE A 105 3.87 -18.85 13.29
CA PHE A 105 4.84 -19.64 14.03
C PHE A 105 6.16 -19.84 13.28
N ASN A 106 6.25 -19.38 12.01
CA ASN A 106 7.46 -19.50 11.22
C ASN A 106 8.46 -18.38 11.61
N LYS A 107 9.69 -18.75 11.96
CA LYS A 107 10.78 -17.81 12.29
C LYS A 107 11.11 -16.86 11.14
N GLU A 108 10.88 -17.26 9.89
CA GLU A 108 11.09 -16.39 8.72
C GLU A 108 10.17 -15.18 8.72
N SER A 109 8.98 -15.29 9.33
CA SER A 109 8.09 -14.15 9.48
C SER A 109 8.73 -13.03 10.30
N LEU A 110 9.68 -13.34 11.19
CA LEU A 110 10.41 -12.36 12.00
C LEU A 110 11.24 -11.40 11.14
N GLN A 111 11.57 -11.78 9.92
CA GLN A 111 12.38 -10.97 8.99
C GLN A 111 11.55 -9.99 8.15
N VAL A 112 10.22 -10.11 8.16
CA VAL A 112 9.36 -9.19 7.40
C VAL A 112 9.30 -7.84 8.11
N CYS A 113 9.89 -6.82 7.49
CA CYS A 113 9.77 -5.42 7.85
C CYS A 113 9.25 -4.60 6.67
N ALA A 114 8.82 -3.38 6.95
CA ALA A 114 8.29 -2.46 5.94
C ALA A 114 8.62 -1.01 6.33
N ASP A 115 9.84 -0.78 6.79
CA ASP A 115 10.22 0.48 7.42
C ASP A 115 10.50 1.54 6.36
N HIS A 116 11.20 1.16 5.29
CA HIS A 116 11.41 2.04 4.14
C HIS A 116 10.08 2.25 3.41
N LEU A 117 9.29 1.19 3.22
CA LEU A 117 7.99 1.28 2.57
C LEU A 117 7.06 2.25 3.30
N HIS A 118 6.99 2.16 4.63
CA HIS A 118 6.20 3.09 5.41
C HIS A 118 6.72 4.52 5.32
N SER A 119 8.04 4.71 5.37
CA SER A 119 8.64 6.03 5.20
C SER A 119 8.31 6.64 3.84
N ASP A 120 8.45 5.90 2.75
CA ASP A 120 8.14 6.39 1.40
C ASP A 120 6.66 6.76 1.27
N LEU A 121 5.77 5.92 1.81
CA LEU A 121 4.34 6.21 1.81
C LEU A 121 4.02 7.47 2.61
N VAL A 122 4.58 7.64 3.80
CA VAL A 122 4.36 8.85 4.60
C VAL A 122 4.90 10.09 3.87
N ASN A 123 6.07 9.99 3.25
CA ASN A 123 6.66 11.09 2.49
C ASN A 123 5.78 11.49 1.31
N CYS A 124 5.27 10.53 0.53
CA CYS A 124 4.45 10.81 -0.63
C CYS A 124 3.06 11.35 -0.26
N LEU A 125 2.53 11.05 0.93
CA LEU A 125 1.21 11.56 1.35
C LEU A 125 1.12 13.09 1.31
N THR A 126 2.21 13.82 1.51
CA THR A 126 2.18 15.29 1.45
C THR A 126 1.82 15.77 0.05
N GLU A 127 2.53 15.29 -0.97
CA GLU A 127 2.29 15.62 -2.39
C GLU A 127 0.91 15.13 -2.84
N LEU A 128 0.54 13.90 -2.44
CA LEU A 128 -0.76 13.32 -2.80
C LEU A 128 -1.93 14.07 -2.14
N ASN A 129 -1.75 14.64 -0.94
CA ASN A 129 -2.79 15.46 -0.32
C ASN A 129 -3.11 16.68 -1.18
N GLU A 130 -2.12 17.28 -1.83
CA GLU A 130 -2.35 18.42 -2.72
C GLU A 130 -3.15 18.00 -3.96
N ILE A 131 -2.77 16.88 -4.58
CA ILE A 131 -3.46 16.31 -5.76
C ILE A 131 -4.93 15.97 -5.44
N PHE A 132 -5.19 15.34 -4.30
CA PHE A 132 -6.53 14.86 -3.95
C PHE A 132 -7.35 15.86 -3.12
N ALA A 133 -6.78 17.01 -2.70
CA ALA A 133 -7.53 18.08 -2.04
C ALA A 133 -8.22 19.01 -3.04
N THR A 134 -7.63 19.23 -4.22
CA THR A 134 -8.17 20.12 -5.27
C THR A 134 -9.45 19.57 -5.94
N GLU A 135 -9.69 18.26 -5.88
CA GLU A 135 -10.90 17.64 -6.44
C GLU A 135 -12.17 17.81 -5.58
N LYS A 136 -12.08 18.47 -4.41
CA LYS A 136 -13.27 18.82 -3.59
C LYS A 136 -14.00 20.10 -4.04
N GLY A 137 -13.62 20.67 -5.19
CA GLY A 137 -14.05 22.01 -5.64
C GLY A 137 -15.39 22.09 -6.37
N ASP A 138 -15.88 21.05 -7.02
CA ASP A 138 -17.10 21.12 -7.84
C ASP A 138 -18.03 19.94 -7.55
N ALA A 139 -18.94 20.13 -6.59
CA ALA A 139 -20.13 19.31 -6.39
C ALA A 139 -21.33 20.21 -6.10
#